data_AF-A0A928VBX4-F1
#
_entry.id   AF-A0A928VBX4-F1
#
_cell.length_a   1.000
_cell.length_b   1.000
_cell.length_c   1.000
_cell.angle_alpha   90.00
_cell.angle_beta   90.00
_cell.angle_gamma   90.00
#
_symmetry.space_group_name_H-M   'P 1'
#
loop_
_entity.id
_entity.type
_entity.pdbx_description
1 polymer ?
#
loop_
_entity_poly.entity_id
_entity_poly.type
_entity_poly.pdbx_seq_one_letter_code
_entity_poly.pdbx_strand_id
1 'polypeptide(L)'
;MPLNASDWLIAIAVNTVLLGVAAIVPKKLLTPGGLANAWILGVLVWGCLGWQGYLLVMFYFLVGSGVTFIGKDQKEALGIAEARSGARGAGNVWGSALVGTICAVLVFVLTNQQIAINFIPLLTLGFVASFCTKLSDTCGTEIGKAYGQRTFLITTLKP
;
A
#
# COMPACT_ATOMS: atom_id res chain seq x y z
N MET A 1 9.44 -20.03 6.06
CA MET A 1 9.13 -21.31 5.39
C MET A 1 9.07 -21.02 3.90
N PRO A 2 9.77 -21.76 3.04
CA PRO A 2 9.65 -21.56 1.59
C PRO A 2 8.19 -21.76 1.19
N LEU A 3 7.66 -20.83 0.40
CA LEU A 3 6.27 -20.88 -0.08
C LEU A 3 6.17 -21.93 -1.20
N ASN A 4 5.16 -22.78 -1.12
CA ASN A 4 4.95 -23.86 -2.08
C ASN A 4 4.19 -23.33 -3.31
N ALA A 5 4.19 -24.10 -4.40
CA ALA A 5 3.43 -23.76 -5.61
C ALA A 5 1.93 -23.52 -5.32
N SER A 6 1.38 -24.18 -4.31
CA SER A 6 0.02 -23.95 -3.80
C SER A 6 -0.19 -22.53 -3.29
N ASP A 7 0.80 -21.91 -2.64
CA ASP A 7 0.67 -20.57 -2.07
C ASP A 7 0.58 -19.50 -3.16
N TRP A 8 1.29 -19.70 -4.27
CA TRP A 8 1.19 -18.83 -5.45
C TRP A 8 -0.18 -18.93 -6.13
N LEU A 9 -0.75 -20.14 -6.20
CA LEU A 9 -2.11 -20.34 -6.72
C LEU A 9 -3.15 -19.67 -5.81
N ILE A 10 -3.01 -19.80 -4.49
CA ILE A 10 -3.87 -19.11 -3.52
C ILE A 10 -3.74 -17.60 -3.69
N ALA A 11 -2.51 -17.07 -3.81
CA ALA A 11 -2.27 -15.65 -4.04
C ALA A 11 -3.00 -15.15 -5.30
N ILE A 12 -2.87 -15.88 -6.41
CA ILE A 12 -3.55 -15.55 -7.67
C ILE A 12 -5.07 -15.58 -7.50
N ALA A 13 -5.62 -16.64 -6.91
CA ALA A 13 -7.05 -16.79 -6.73
C ALA A 13 -7.62 -15.67 -5.85
N VAL A 14 -7.01 -15.43 -4.69
CA VAL A 14 -7.45 -14.41 -3.72
C VAL A 14 -7.38 -13.01 -4.34
N ASN A 15 -6.27 -12.63 -4.97
CA ASN A 15 -6.14 -11.31 -5.58
C ASN A 15 -7.09 -11.11 -6.76
N THR A 16 -7.37 -12.16 -7.54
CA THR A 16 -8.33 -12.10 -8.64
C THR A 16 -9.76 -11.87 -8.13
N VAL A 17 -10.17 -12.59 -7.08
CA VAL A 17 -11.49 -12.41 -6.46
C VAL A 17 -11.62 -11.02 -5.84
N LEU A 18 -10.66 -10.61 -5.00
CA LEU A 18 -10.72 -9.33 -4.29
C LEU A 18 -10.71 -8.14 -5.23
N LEU A 19 -9.83 -8.14 -6.24
CA LEU A 19 -9.76 -7.04 -7.20
C LEU A 19 -10.89 -7.09 -8.24
N GLY A 20 -11.43 -8.27 -8.52
CA GLY A 20 -12.67 -8.44 -9.28
C GLY A 20 -13.85 -7.75 -8.58
N VAL A 21 -14.02 -7.98 -7.28
CA VAL A 21 -15.01 -7.25 -6.47
C VAL A 21 -14.72 -5.75 -6.48
N ALA A 22 -13.47 -5.34 -6.25
CA ALA A 22 -13.09 -3.93 -6.24
C ALA A 22 -13.34 -3.21 -7.59
N ALA A 23 -13.33 -3.95 -8.71
CA ALA A 23 -13.62 -3.40 -10.03
C ALA A 23 -15.11 -3.10 -10.25
N ILE A 24 -15.99 -3.84 -9.58
CA ILE A 24 -17.46 -3.77 -9.72
C ILE A 24 -18.07 -2.77 -8.72
N VAL A 25 -17.41 -2.54 -7.59
CA VAL A 25 -17.88 -1.61 -6.56
C VAL A 25 -17.99 -0.17 -7.13
N PRO A 26 -19.13 0.54 -6.87
CA PRO A 26 -19.39 1.85 -7.47
C PRO A 26 -18.40 2.93 -7.03
N LYS A 27 -17.82 2.83 -5.83
CA LYS A 27 -16.72 3.69 -5.37
C LYS A 27 -15.39 3.10 -5.83
N LYS A 28 -14.91 3.54 -7.00
CA LYS A 28 -13.63 3.08 -7.56
C LYS A 28 -12.45 3.60 -6.73
N LEU A 29 -11.82 2.70 -5.99
CA LEU A 29 -10.59 2.96 -5.23
C LEU A 29 -9.34 2.97 -6.11
N LEU A 30 -9.39 2.27 -7.25
CA LEU A 30 -8.28 2.09 -8.18
C LEU A 30 -8.76 2.38 -9.60
N THR A 31 -7.87 2.94 -10.42
CA THR A 31 -8.10 3.00 -11.88
C THR A 31 -7.91 1.60 -12.48
N PRO A 32 -8.33 1.33 -13.73
CA PRO A 32 -8.07 0.04 -14.38
C PRO A 32 -6.58 -0.35 -14.38
N GLY A 33 -5.70 0.62 -14.67
CA GLY A 33 -4.26 0.42 -14.54
C GLY A 33 -3.80 0.22 -13.09
N GLY A 34 -4.44 0.88 -12.13
CA GLY A 34 -4.21 0.64 -10.70
C GLY A 34 -4.59 -0.77 -10.27
N LEU A 35 -5.72 -1.31 -10.73
CA LEU A 35 -6.17 -2.68 -10.45
C LEU A 35 -5.17 -3.72 -10.96
N ALA A 36 -4.72 -3.60 -12.21
CA ALA A 36 -3.73 -4.53 -12.77
C ALA A 36 -2.42 -4.52 -11.98
N ASN A 37 -1.94 -3.32 -11.60
CA ASN A 37 -0.70 -3.21 -10.83
C ASN A 37 -0.86 -3.64 -9.37
N ALA A 38 -2.02 -3.38 -8.75
CA ALA A 38 -2.35 -3.88 -7.43
C ALA A 38 -2.43 -5.40 -7.40
N TRP A 39 -2.92 -6.03 -8.48
CA TRP A 39 -2.94 -7.48 -8.61
C TRP A 39 -1.53 -8.06 -8.64
N ILE A 40 -0.65 -7.51 -9.48
CA ILE A 40 0.76 -7.92 -9.57
C ILE A 40 1.43 -7.76 -8.20
N LEU A 41 1.27 -6.59 -7.58
CA LEU A 41 1.82 -6.31 -6.26
C LEU A 41 1.33 -7.32 -5.21
N GLY A 42 0.03 -7.59 -5.16
CA GLY A 42 -0.58 -8.49 -4.19
C GLY A 42 -0.09 -9.94 -4.34
N VAL A 43 0.02 -10.42 -5.58
CA VAL A 43 0.57 -11.76 -5.87
C VAL A 43 2.05 -11.83 -5.48
N LEU A 44 2.86 -10.81 -5.80
CA LEU A 44 4.28 -10.78 -5.44
C LEU A 44 4.49 -10.77 -3.93
N VAL A 45 3.77 -9.91 -3.20
CA VAL A 45 3.92 -9.80 -1.74
C VAL A 45 3.50 -11.09 -1.06
N TRP A 46 2.36 -11.68 -1.46
CA TRP A 46 1.94 -12.97 -0.91
C TRP A 46 2.93 -14.07 -1.25
N GLY A 47 3.40 -14.14 -2.49
CA GLY A 47 4.37 -15.15 -2.93
C GLY A 47 5.77 -14.98 -2.33
N CYS A 48 6.10 -13.82 -1.76
CA CYS A 48 7.39 -13.56 -1.13
C CYS A 48 7.35 -13.63 0.40
N LEU A 49 6.31 -13.09 1.03
CA LEU A 49 6.19 -12.93 2.49
C LEU A 49 4.96 -13.64 3.08
N GLY A 50 4.20 -14.36 2.26
CA GLY A 50 3.00 -15.07 2.67
C GLY A 50 1.82 -14.16 2.97
N TRP A 51 0.79 -14.75 3.57
CA TRP A 51 -0.42 -14.05 3.98
C TRP A 51 -0.12 -12.96 5.03
N GLN A 52 0.93 -13.10 5.84
CA GLN A 52 1.33 -12.11 6.84
C GLN A 52 1.78 -10.79 6.21
N GLY A 53 2.67 -10.86 5.20
CA GLY A 53 3.08 -9.69 4.44
C GLY A 53 1.90 -9.08 3.68
N TYR A 54 1.05 -9.93 3.10
CA TYR A 54 -0.13 -9.49 2.38
C TYR A 54 -1.13 -8.73 3.25
N LEU A 55 -1.42 -9.22 4.46
CA LEU A 55 -2.33 -8.56 5.41
C LEU A 55 -1.86 -7.14 5.75
N LEU A 56 -0.55 -6.92 5.87
CA LEU A 56 0.01 -5.60 6.12
C LEU A 56 -0.27 -4.65 4.94
N VAL A 57 -0.08 -5.11 3.71
CA VAL A 57 -0.38 -4.32 2.50
C VAL A 57 -1.88 -4.02 2.39
N MET A 58 -2.72 -5.00 2.70
CA MET A 58 -4.18 -4.82 2.73
C MET A 58 -4.59 -3.81 3.80
N PHE A 59 -4.01 -3.88 5.00
CA PHE A 59 -4.25 -2.91 6.05
C PHE A 59 -3.85 -1.49 5.62
N TYR A 60 -2.64 -1.33 5.10
CA TYR A 60 -2.18 -0.06 4.53
C TYR A 60 -3.13 0.48 3.47
N PHE A 61 -3.55 -0.37 2.53
CA PHE A 61 -4.42 0.04 1.43
C PHE A 61 -5.79 0.48 1.94
N LEU A 62 -6.44 -0.35 2.77
CA LEU A 62 -7.78 -0.07 3.29
C LEU A 62 -7.79 1.15 4.21
N VAL A 63 -6.86 1.25 5.15
CA VAL A 63 -6.77 2.40 6.05
C VAL A 63 -6.38 3.65 5.26
N GLY A 64 -5.34 3.57 4.43
CA GLY A 64 -4.89 4.71 3.62
C GLY A 64 -5.98 5.21 2.66
N SER A 65 -6.77 4.33 2.07
CA SER A 65 -7.94 4.71 1.27
C SER A 65 -9.11 5.20 2.12
N GLY A 66 -9.29 4.69 3.34
CA GLY A 66 -10.30 5.19 4.26
C GLY A 66 -10.03 6.64 4.68
N VAL A 67 -8.77 6.95 4.98
CA VAL A 67 -8.35 8.31 5.37
C VAL A 67 -8.58 9.33 4.25
N THR A 68 -8.38 8.97 2.97
CA THR A 68 -8.63 9.92 1.87
C THR A 68 -10.10 10.32 1.75
N PHE A 69 -11.04 9.50 2.23
CA PHE A 69 -12.46 9.87 2.27
C PHE A 69 -12.84 10.77 3.46
N ILE A 70 -11.96 10.92 4.46
CA ILE A 70 -12.22 11.79 5.61
C ILE A 70 -12.25 13.25 5.13
N GLY A 71 -13.36 13.94 5.45
CA GLY A 71 -13.58 15.33 5.05
C GLY A 71 -13.70 15.53 3.55
N LYS A 72 -14.07 14.48 2.78
CA LYS A 72 -14.17 14.57 1.32
C LYS A 72 -15.10 15.70 0.86
N ASP A 73 -16.28 15.82 1.46
CA ASP A 73 -17.26 16.87 1.10
C ASP A 73 -16.72 18.27 1.37
N GLN A 74 -15.95 18.44 2.44
CA GLN A 74 -15.27 19.71 2.77
C GLN A 74 -14.14 20.00 1.78
N LYS A 75 -13.35 19.00 1.40
CA LYS A 75 -12.28 19.12 0.40
C LYS A 75 -12.83 19.42 -0.99
N GLU A 76 -13.98 18.84 -1.35
CA GLU A 76 -14.69 19.13 -2.61
C GLU A 76 -15.24 20.55 -2.61
N ALA A 77 -15.87 20.99 -1.51
CA ALA A 77 -16.36 22.37 -1.37
C ALA A 77 -15.23 23.41 -1.43
N LEU A 78 -14.03 23.07 -0.95
CA LEU A 78 -12.84 23.91 -1.00
C LEU A 78 -12.05 23.80 -2.32
N GLY A 79 -12.46 22.93 -3.25
CA GLY A 79 -11.77 22.71 -4.53
C GLY A 79 -10.39 22.04 -4.40
N ILE A 80 -10.05 21.51 -3.23
CA ILE A 80 -8.76 20.84 -2.92
C ILE A 80 -8.88 19.31 -2.92
N ALA A 81 -10.01 18.77 -3.38
CA ALA A 81 -10.25 17.34 -3.44
C ALA A 81 -9.21 16.64 -4.34
N GLU A 82 -8.83 15.43 -3.92
CA GLU A 82 -7.85 14.63 -4.64
C GLU A 82 -8.33 14.32 -6.07
N ALA A 83 -7.40 14.38 -7.03
CA ALA A 83 -7.68 14.07 -8.42
C ALA A 83 -8.33 12.68 -8.58
N ARG A 84 -9.28 12.55 -9.52
CA ARG A 84 -10.03 11.30 -9.77
C ARG A 84 -10.80 10.77 -8.56
N SER A 85 -11.27 11.66 -7.68
CA SER A 85 -12.09 11.32 -6.51
C SER A 85 -11.41 10.38 -5.51
N GLY A 86 -10.06 10.37 -5.47
CA GLY A 86 -9.24 9.51 -4.62
C GLY A 86 -8.85 8.16 -5.24
N ALA A 87 -9.17 7.92 -6.51
CA ALA A 87 -8.82 6.67 -7.19
C ALA A 87 -7.31 6.57 -7.48
N ARG A 88 -6.66 5.53 -6.94
CA ARG A 88 -5.21 5.31 -7.08
C ARG A 88 -4.86 4.71 -8.43
N GLY A 89 -3.93 5.34 -9.15
CA GLY A 89 -3.37 4.80 -10.39
C GLY A 89 -2.19 3.87 -10.18
N ALA A 90 -1.65 3.29 -11.26
CA ALA A 90 -0.46 2.44 -11.23
C ALA A 90 0.75 3.14 -10.57
N GLY A 91 0.98 4.42 -10.90
CA GLY A 91 2.03 5.22 -10.28
C GLY A 91 1.85 5.38 -8.77
N ASN A 92 0.61 5.48 -8.28
CA ASN A 92 0.34 5.60 -6.84
C ASN A 92 0.58 4.27 -6.12
N VAL A 93 0.25 3.14 -6.77
CA VAL A 93 0.51 1.78 -6.25
C VAL A 93 2.01 1.57 -6.07
N TRP A 94 2.79 1.73 -7.15
CA TRP A 94 4.23 1.51 -7.09
C TRP A 94 4.98 2.59 -6.33
N GLY A 95 4.57 3.86 -6.44
CA GLY A 95 5.15 4.94 -5.65
C GLY A 95 5.02 4.74 -4.14
N SER A 96 4.02 3.95 -3.71
CA SER A 96 3.80 3.61 -2.30
C SER A 96 4.45 2.31 -1.87
N ALA A 97 4.56 1.33 -2.79
CA ALA A 97 4.88 -0.05 -2.45
C ALA A 97 6.21 -0.56 -3.03
N LEU A 98 6.89 0.18 -3.91
CA LEU A 98 8.08 -0.31 -4.63
C LEU A 98 9.20 -0.75 -3.67
N VAL A 99 9.57 0.12 -2.73
CA VAL A 99 10.65 -0.19 -1.76
C VAL A 99 10.29 -1.41 -0.92
N GLY A 100 9.06 -1.45 -0.38
CA GLY A 100 8.56 -2.62 0.32
C GLY A 100 8.62 -3.90 -0.54
N THR A 101 8.20 -3.81 -1.81
CA THR A 101 8.23 -4.97 -2.72
C THR A 101 9.65 -5.46 -2.97
N ILE A 102 10.61 -4.56 -3.16
CA ILE A 102 12.03 -4.91 -3.29
C ILE A 102 12.50 -5.64 -2.02
N CYS A 103 12.18 -5.12 -0.83
CA CYS A 103 12.50 -5.80 0.43
C CYS A 103 11.88 -7.20 0.51
N ALA A 104 10.61 -7.36 0.13
CA ALA A 104 9.92 -8.64 0.12
C ALA A 104 10.58 -9.66 -0.82
N VAL A 105 10.90 -9.25 -2.06
CA VAL A 105 11.58 -10.09 -3.05
C VAL A 105 12.96 -10.50 -2.56
N LEU A 106 13.72 -9.57 -1.96
CA LEU A 106 15.04 -9.89 -1.40
C LEU A 106 14.92 -10.88 -0.24
N VAL A 107 13.93 -10.73 0.65
CA VAL A 107 13.66 -11.72 1.71
C VAL A 107 13.42 -13.10 1.10
N PHE A 108 12.59 -13.19 0.06
CA PHE A 108 12.31 -14.46 -0.62
C PHE A 108 13.56 -15.09 -1.22
N VAL A 109 14.35 -14.33 -1.98
CA VAL A 109 15.57 -14.81 -2.64
C VAL A 109 16.61 -15.27 -1.61
N LEU A 110 16.89 -14.45 -0.59
CA LEU A 110 17.88 -14.77 0.44
C LEU A 110 17.47 -15.97 1.29
N THR A 111 16.17 -16.11 1.58
CA THR A 111 15.64 -17.29 2.29
C THR A 111 15.81 -18.55 1.47
N ASN A 112 15.47 -18.52 0.17
CA ASN A 112 15.51 -19.70 -0.68
C ASN A 112 16.93 -20.16 -1.01
N GLN A 113 17.85 -19.22 -1.20
CA GLN A 113 19.27 -19.50 -1.46
C GLN A 113 20.07 -19.79 -0.18
N GLN A 114 19.47 -19.60 1.01
CA GLN A 114 20.15 -19.66 2.32
C GLN A 114 21.40 -18.78 2.43
N ILE A 115 21.41 -17.62 1.75
CA ILE A 115 22.53 -16.67 1.77
C ILE A 115 22.15 -15.44 2.57
N ALA A 116 23.11 -14.87 3.32
CA ALA A 116 22.97 -13.58 3.99
C ALA A 116 21.71 -13.49 4.91
N ILE A 117 21.36 -14.60 5.56
CA ILE A 117 20.16 -14.79 6.38
C ILE A 117 20.04 -13.71 7.48
N ASN A 118 21.19 -13.22 7.99
CA ASN A 118 21.25 -12.15 8.99
C ASN A 118 20.60 -10.83 8.53
N PHE A 119 20.46 -10.59 7.23
CA PHE A 119 19.81 -9.40 6.68
C PHE A 119 18.29 -9.53 6.53
N ILE A 120 17.73 -10.75 6.62
CA ILE A 120 16.28 -10.98 6.49
C ILE A 120 15.45 -10.16 7.49
N PRO A 121 15.81 -10.08 8.79
CA PRO A 121 15.09 -9.23 9.74
C PRO A 121 15.13 -7.75 9.35
N LEU A 122 16.28 -7.25 8.89
CA LEU A 122 16.42 -5.85 8.46
C LEU A 122 15.58 -5.54 7.22
N LEU A 123 15.54 -6.46 6.24
CA LEU A 123 14.69 -6.30 5.05
C LEU A 123 13.20 -6.39 5.40
N THR A 124 12.83 -7.26 6.33
CA THR A 124 11.45 -7.36 6.83
C THR A 124 11.04 -6.07 7.54
N LEU A 125 11.91 -5.50 8.36
CA LEU A 125 11.72 -4.17 8.95
C LEU A 125 11.60 -3.09 7.88
N GLY A 126 12.43 -3.12 6.84
CA GLY A 126 12.36 -2.21 5.70
C GLY A 126 11.02 -2.29 4.96
N PHE A 127 10.49 -3.50 4.76
CA PHE A 127 9.16 -3.72 4.20
C PHE A 127 8.08 -3.04 5.05
N VAL A 128 8.04 -3.33 6.36
CA VAL A 128 7.07 -2.72 7.29
C VAL A 128 7.21 -1.20 7.32
N ALA A 129 8.45 -0.70 7.44
CA ALA A 129 8.74 0.72 7.52
C ALA A 129 8.31 1.48 6.26
N SER A 130 8.46 0.89 5.07
CA SER A 130 8.00 1.49 3.80
C SER A 130 6.50 1.79 3.83
N PHE A 131 5.69 0.81 4.24
CA PHE A 131 4.23 0.97 4.31
C PHE A 131 3.80 1.89 5.47
N CYS A 132 4.42 1.77 6.65
CA CYS A 132 4.14 2.66 7.78
C CYS A 132 4.45 4.12 7.44
N THR A 133 5.58 4.40 6.79
CA THR A 133 5.96 5.75 6.36
C THR A 133 4.94 6.31 5.39
N LYS A 134 4.53 5.52 4.38
CA LYS A 134 3.54 5.99 3.41
C LYS A 134 2.15 6.19 4.02
N LEU A 135 1.76 5.33 4.96
CA LEU A 135 0.51 5.50 5.70
C LEU A 135 0.53 6.77 6.55
N SER A 136 1.62 7.02 7.27
CA SER A 136 1.81 8.23 8.08
C SER A 136 1.74 9.51 7.23
N ASP A 137 2.38 9.51 6.07
CA ASP A 137 2.32 10.60 5.08
C ASP A 137 0.88 10.86 4.61
N THR A 138 0.12 9.79 4.32
CA THR A 138 -1.29 9.88 3.92
C THR A 138 -2.17 10.40 5.07
N CYS A 139 -2.00 9.87 6.29
CA CYS A 139 -2.73 10.33 7.47
C CYS A 139 -2.46 11.81 7.76
N GLY A 140 -1.19 12.23 7.79
CA GLY A 140 -0.83 13.60 8.09
C GLY A 140 -1.40 14.59 7.08
N THR A 141 -1.28 14.29 5.78
CA THR A 141 -1.78 15.18 4.72
C THR A 141 -3.31 15.19 4.63
N GLU A 142 -3.97 14.04 4.70
CA GLU A 142 -5.41 13.97 4.50
C GLU A 142 -6.22 14.42 5.72
N ILE A 143 -5.75 14.14 6.94
CA ILE A 143 -6.34 14.68 8.17
C ILE A 143 -6.02 16.18 8.30
N GLY A 144 -4.77 16.56 7.98
CA GLY A 144 -4.34 17.96 8.00
C GLY A 144 -5.12 18.84 7.03
N LYS A 145 -5.41 18.38 5.80
CA LYS A 145 -6.27 19.12 4.86
C LYS A 145 -7.73 19.16 5.30
N ALA A 146 -8.23 18.12 5.97
CA ALA A 146 -9.63 18.06 6.40
C ALA A 146 -9.91 18.98 7.60
N TYR A 147 -8.99 19.05 8.57
CA TYR A 147 -9.24 19.72 9.86
C TYR A 147 -8.16 20.72 10.28
N GLY A 148 -7.02 20.74 9.59
CA GLY A 148 -5.89 21.60 9.95
C GLY A 148 -6.14 23.06 9.54
N GLN A 149 -5.92 23.98 10.48
CA GLN A 149 -5.99 25.42 10.23
C GLN A 149 -4.62 26.04 9.90
N ARG A 150 -3.52 25.37 10.27
CA ARG A 150 -2.13 25.83 10.09
C ARG A 150 -1.20 24.64 9.84
N THR A 151 -0.25 24.77 8.91
CA THR A 151 0.80 23.78 8.63
C THR A 151 2.07 24.16 9.37
N PHE A 152 2.64 23.28 10.18
CA PHE A 152 3.88 23.59 10.90
C PHE A 152 5.08 22.92 10.26
N LEU A 153 6.17 23.67 10.09
CA LEU A 153 7.44 23.11 9.64
C LEU A 153 8.10 22.35 10.80
N ILE A 154 8.35 21.04 10.63
CA ILE A 154 8.83 20.17 11.73
C ILE A 154 10.18 20.60 12.35
N THR A 155 11.02 21.31 11.59
CA THR A 155 12.35 21.75 12.04
C THR A 155 12.31 23.01 12.89
N THR A 156 11.29 23.85 12.75
CA THR A 156 11.17 25.13 13.46
C THR A 156 9.93 25.22 14.34
N LEU A 157 8.98 24.29 14.16
CA LEU A 157 7.64 24.28 14.76
C LEU A 157 6.88 25.60 14.55
N LYS A 158 7.17 26.30 13.45
CA LYS A 158 6.47 27.54 13.04
C LYS A 158 5.46 27.24 11.93
N PRO A 159 4.32 27.97 11.89
CA PRO A 159 3.37 27.91 10.79
C PRO A 159 3.97 28.36 9.45
#